data_AF-A0A7D6DRH4-F1
#
_entry.id   AF-A0A7D6DRH4-F1
#
_cell.length_a   1.000
_cell.length_b   1.000
_cell.length_c   1.000
_cell.angle_alpha   90.00
_cell.angle_beta   90.00
_cell.angle_gamma   90.00
#
_symmetry.space_group_name_H-M   'P 1'
#
loop_
_entity.id
_entity.type
_entity.pdbx_description
1 polymer ?
#
loop_
_entity_poly.entity_id
_entity_poly.type
_entity_poly.pdbx_seq_one_letter_code
_entity_poly.pdbx_strand_id
1 'polypeptide(L)' 'MHFVVEFNGVPGETVISYNNRDHFHYISINADDDLKPDFVIKVAANIVTAHDFIL' A
#
# COMPACT_ATOMS: atom_id res chain seq x y z
N MET A 1 -9.27 11.49 -0.84
CA MET A 1 -9.12 10.13 -0.30
C MET A 1 -8.18 10.26 0.88
N HIS A 2 -8.61 9.93 2.09
CA HIS A 2 -7.79 10.05 3.30
C HIS A 2 -7.21 8.65 3.56
N PHE A 3 -6.02 8.37 3.03
CA PHE A 3 -5.28 7.16 3.36
C PHE A 3 -4.49 7.50 4.63
N VAL A 4 -5.00 7.11 5.80
CA VAL A 4 -4.23 7.19 7.04
C VAL A 4 -3.60 5.83 7.25
N VAL A 5 -2.50 5.59 6.54
CA VAL A 5 -1.44 4.72 7.04
C VAL A 5 -0.16 5.45 6.70
N GLU A 6 0.45 6.04 7.73
CA GLU A 6 1.63 6.88 7.60
C GLU A 6 2.83 5.97 7.37
N PHE A 7 3.54 6.18 6.26
CA PHE A 7 4.88 5.63 6.09
C PHE A 7 5.76 6.15 7.22
N ASN A 8 6.65 5.31 7.73
CA ASN A 8 7.65 5.69 8.71
C ASN A 8 8.86 6.38 8.06
N GLY A 9 8.83 6.60 6.74
CA GLY A 9 9.95 7.12 5.96
C GLY A 9 11.01 6.06 5.66
N VAL A 10 10.79 4.79 5.99
CA VAL A 10 11.83 3.77 5.79
C VAL A 10 11.86 3.34 4.31
N PRO A 11 13.02 3.36 3.63
CA PRO A 11 13.14 2.83 2.28
C PRO A 11 12.77 1.34 2.21
N GLY A 12 11.96 0.98 1.21
CA GLY A 12 11.44 -0.37 1.01
C GLY A 12 10.19 -0.70 1.84
N GLU A 13 9.64 0.27 2.58
CA GLU A 13 8.39 0.06 3.32
C GLU A 13 7.23 -0.17 2.34
N THR A 14 6.43 -1.21 2.62
CA THR A 14 5.24 -1.55 1.85
C THR A 14 4.03 -1.59 2.76
N VAL A 15 2.99 -0.85 2.38
CA VAL A 15 1.76 -0.72 3.13
C VAL A 15 0.59 -1.20 2.29
N ILE A 16 -0.24 -2.07 2.86
CA ILE A 16 -1.44 -2.57 2.22
C ILE A 16 -2.65 -2.04 2.98
N SER A 17 -3.58 -1.43 2.26
CA SER A 17 -4.83 -0.91 2.83
C SER A 17 -6.03 -1.35 1.99
N TYR A 18 -7.20 -1.44 2.61
CA TYR A 18 -8.47 -1.69 1.92
C TYR A 18 -9.37 -0.46 2.03
N ASN A 19 -9.92 -0.03 0.91
CA ASN A 19 -10.82 1.12 0.86
C ASN A 19 -12.27 0.65 0.73
N ASN A 20 -13.02 0.76 1.83
CA ASN A 20 -14.43 0.38 1.89
C ASN A 20 -15.35 1.16 0.94
N ARG A 21 -14.93 2.34 0.44
CA ARG A 21 -15.78 3.15 -0.45
C ARG A 21 -15.80 2.60 -1.87
N ASP A 22 -14.63 2.20 -2.38
CA ASP A 22 -14.50 1.71 -3.75
C ASP A 22 -14.31 0.19 -3.84
N HIS A 23 -14.14 -0.49 -2.71
CA HIS A 23 -13.93 -1.95 -2.60
C HIS A 23 -12.65 -2.45 -3.27
N PHE A 24 -11.58 -1.64 -3.22
CA PHE A 24 -10.25 -2.05 -3.70
C PHE A 24 -9.21 -2.09 -2.59
N HIS A 25 -8.23 -2.96 -2.78
CA HIS A 25 -6.98 -2.89 -2.05
C HIS A 25 -6.03 -1.89 -2.71
N TYR A 26 -5.24 -1.21 -1.90
CA TYR A 26 -4.18 -0.32 -2.32
C TYR A 26 -2.88 -0.78 -1.68
N ILE A 27 -1.89 -1.07 -2.53
CA ILE A 27 -0.53 -1.42 -2.13
C ILE A 27 0.33 -0.20 -2.43
N SER A 28 0.83 0.44 -1.38
CA SER A 28 1.66 1.62 -1.47
C SER A 28 3.09 1.24 -1.10
N ILE A 29 4.07 1.68 -1.90
CA ILE A 29 5.49 1.37 -1.71
C ILE A 29 6.24 2.68 -1.59
N ASN A 30 7.02 2.81 -0.52
CA ASN A 30 8.03 3.85 -0.35
C ASN A 30 9.38 3.24 -0.73
N ALA A 31 9.85 3.53 -1.94
CA ALA A 31 11.14 3.08 -2.44
C ALA A 31 12.28 3.95 -1.88
N ASP A 32 11.99 5.22 -1.57
CA ASP A 32 12.94 6.19 -1.03
C ASP A 32 12.69 6.50 0.48
N ASP A 33 13.36 7.51 1.04
CA ASP A 33 13.24 7.92 2.46
C ASP A 33 12.24 9.10 2.59
N ASP A 34 11.02 8.94 2.04
CA ASP A 34 9.94 9.94 2.12
C ASP A 34 8.74 9.42 2.93
N LEU A 35 7.98 10.33 3.52
CA LEU A 35 6.70 10.03 4.21
C LEU A 35 5.56 9.75 3.22
N LYS A 36 5.85 9.71 1.92
CA LYS A 36 4.89 9.52 0.83
C LYS A 36 5.32 8.33 -0.02
N PRO A 37 4.36 7.57 -0.58
CA PRO A 37 4.70 6.49 -1.48
C PRO A 37 5.17 6.99 -2.84
N ASP A 38 6.18 6.34 -3.39
CA ASP A 38 6.61 6.48 -4.78
C ASP A 38 5.66 5.76 -5.74
N PHE A 39 5.13 4.61 -5.29
CA PHE A 39 4.23 3.78 -6.09
C PHE A 39 2.95 3.47 -5.32
N VAL A 40 1.83 3.49 -6.04
CA VAL A 40 0.53 3.05 -5.55
C VAL A 40 -0.11 2.13 -6.58
N ILE A 41 -0.40 0.90 -6.17
CA ILE A 41 -1.03 -0.14 -6.99
C ILE A 41 -2.44 -0.36 -6.46
N LYS A 42 -3.43 -0.23 -7.33
CA LYS A 42 -4.84 -0.52 -7.03
C LYS A 42 -5.18 -1.94 -7.46
N VAL A 43 -5.68 -2.75 -6.54
CA VAL A 43 -5.91 -4.19 -6.74
C VAL A 43 -7.38 -4.53 -6.52
N ALA A 44 -8.00 -5.11 -7.55
CA ALA A 44 -9.35 -5.68 -7.49
C ALA A 44 -9.27 -7.11 -6.96
N ALA A 45 -9.40 -7.29 -5.64
CA ALA A 45 -9.37 -8.60 -5.01
C ALA A 45 -10.27 -8.63 -3.78
N ASN A 46 -10.73 -9.83 -3.39
CA ASN A 46 -11.50 -10.02 -2.16
C ASN A 46 -10.62 -9.92 -0.90
N ILE A 47 -9.35 -10.30 -1.04
CA ILE A 47 -8.34 -10.24 0.02
C ILE A 47 -6.95 -10.11 -0.62
N VAL A 48 -6.02 -9.48 0.08
CA VAL A 48 -4.58 -9.46 -0.24
C VAL A 48 -3.83 -9.90 1.01
N THR A 49 -2.90 -10.84 0.85
CA THR A 49 -2.15 -11.49 1.92
C THR A 49 -0.66 -11.48 1.63
N ALA A 50 0.18 -11.75 2.63
CA ALA A 50 1.64 -11.81 2.45
C ALA A 50 2.09 -12.87 1.43
N HIS A 51 1.30 -13.93 1.20
CA HIS A 51 1.63 -14.99 0.25
C HIS A 51 1.40 -14.59 -1.22
N ASP A 52 0.73 -13.46 -1.46
CA ASP A 52 0.48 -12.96 -2.81
C ASP A 52 1.69 -12.21 -3.40
N PHE A 53 2.77 -12.07 -2.64
CA PHE A 53 3.97 -11.33 -3.00
C PHE A 53 5.17 -12.26 -3.21
N ILE A 54 5.96 -11.93 -4.23
CA ILE A 54 7.33 -12.45 -4.40
C ILE A 54 8.26 -11.31 -4.00
N LEU A 55 9.09 -11.56 -2.99
CA LEU A 55 10.02 -10.59 -2.39
C LEU A 55 11.46 -11.00 -2.68
#